data_AF-A0A846AE11-F1
#
_entry.id   AF-A0A846AE11-F1
#
_cell.length_a   1.000
_cell.length_b   1.000
_cell.length_c   1.000
_cell.angle_alpha   90.00
_cell.angle_beta   90.00
_cell.angle_gamma   90.00
#
_symmetry.space_group_name_H-M   'P 1'
#
loop_
_entity.id
_entity.type
_entity.pdbx_description
1 polymer ?
#
loop_
_entity_poly.entity_id
_entity_poly.type
_entity_poly.pdbx_seq_one_letter_code
_entity_poly.pdbx_strand_id
1 'polypeptide(L)'
;MHYRRFGKTNLNLSVFSLGTMRYLVSQENAVETIKQAVNMGINHIETARGYGKSEKYLGAALVCDLQRTQLYITTKITPTRDVGLIERYINESLENLNTDYLDFLAIHGINTWEHLEITHHGIKAIHKMIDDGRVRHIGFSTHGPLDVILATINTDFFQFINLHYYYFFQHNAPAIELAKQKDMGIFIISPADKGGQLYTPSSTLEKLCQPFSPLELNYRFLLSDPRITTLSVGAARPQELEWPLSISDRTEPLTTQEIEIFERLENQALTKLGTEKCSQCYACLPCPENIHIPEVLRLRNLSVAYDMTGFGKYRYGMFENAGHWFPGNKGSRCTECGECLPRCPENLDIPSLLKDTHQKLKGSSGRRLWD
;
A
#
# COMPACT_ATOMS: atom_id res chain seq x y z
N MET A 1 -10.98 -9.31 -17.15
CA MET A 1 -9.73 -8.58 -16.85
C MET A 1 -9.58 -7.37 -17.77
N HIS A 2 -9.65 -6.16 -17.24
CA HIS A 2 -9.21 -4.95 -17.95
C HIS A 2 -7.71 -4.70 -17.78
N TYR A 3 -7.15 -3.93 -18.71
CA TYR A 3 -5.75 -3.51 -18.71
C TYR A 3 -5.66 -1.99 -18.85
N ARG A 4 -4.71 -1.36 -18.14
CA ARG A 4 -4.49 0.10 -18.15
C ARG A 4 -3.04 0.41 -18.48
N ARG A 5 -2.84 1.52 -19.20
CA ARG A 5 -1.49 2.05 -19.49
C ARG A 5 -0.81 2.47 -18.19
N PHE A 6 0.40 1.98 -17.97
CA PHE A 6 1.18 2.24 -16.77
C PHE A 6 2.12 3.43 -16.95
N GLY A 7 1.51 4.60 -17.10
CA GLY A 7 2.21 5.88 -17.23
C GLY A 7 3.29 5.90 -18.31
N LYS A 8 4.43 6.53 -18.01
CA LYS A 8 5.60 6.72 -18.90
C LYS A 8 6.16 5.42 -19.48
N THR A 9 5.82 4.27 -18.91
CA THR A 9 6.29 2.96 -19.41
C THR A 9 5.58 2.54 -20.69
N ASN A 10 4.38 3.08 -20.94
CA ASN A 10 3.47 2.71 -22.04
C ASN A 10 3.05 1.23 -22.07
N LEU A 11 3.42 0.43 -21.06
CA LEU A 11 3.00 -0.95 -20.92
C LEU A 11 1.56 -1.01 -20.39
N ASN A 12 0.79 -1.99 -20.85
CA ASN A 12 -0.57 -2.22 -20.36
C ASN A 12 -0.57 -3.29 -19.28
N LEU A 13 -0.84 -2.90 -18.03
CA LEU A 13 -0.92 -3.81 -16.90
C LEU A 13 -2.38 -4.18 -16.62
N SER A 14 -2.61 -5.43 -16.22
CA SER A 14 -3.89 -5.86 -15.67
C SER A 14 -4.25 -4.99 -14.46
N VAL A 15 -5.53 -4.63 -14.31
CA VAL A 15 -5.99 -3.76 -13.19
C VAL A 15 -5.79 -4.38 -11.81
N PHE A 16 -5.54 -5.69 -11.77
CA PHE A 16 -5.00 -6.38 -10.60
C PHE A 16 -3.63 -6.97 -10.92
N SER A 17 -2.71 -6.85 -9.98
CA SER A 17 -1.38 -7.46 -10.02
C SER A 17 -1.25 -8.47 -8.87
N LEU A 18 -0.52 -9.55 -9.12
CA LEU A 18 -0.26 -10.54 -8.08
C LEU A 18 0.85 -10.03 -7.17
N GLY A 19 0.52 -9.74 -5.91
CA GLY A 19 1.49 -9.44 -4.86
C GLY A 19 1.98 -10.74 -4.22
N THR A 20 3.29 -10.95 -4.19
CA THR A 20 3.88 -12.27 -3.90
C THR A 20 4.35 -12.46 -2.45
N MET A 21 3.98 -11.55 -1.56
CA MET A 21 4.44 -11.59 -0.16
C MET A 21 3.78 -12.72 0.66
N ARG A 22 2.61 -13.22 0.24
CA ARG A 22 1.78 -14.15 1.02
C ARG A 22 1.81 -15.61 0.56
N TYR A 23 2.21 -15.92 -0.67
CA TYR A 23 2.15 -17.27 -1.23
C TYR A 23 3.28 -18.23 -0.79
N LEU A 24 3.99 -17.92 0.29
CA LEU A 24 5.31 -18.47 0.64
C LEU A 24 5.27 -19.83 1.36
N VAL A 25 4.11 -20.48 1.43
CA VAL A 25 3.94 -21.76 2.14
C VAL A 25 4.81 -22.87 1.53
N SER A 26 4.86 -22.97 0.20
CA SER A 26 5.74 -23.88 -0.53
C SER A 26 5.98 -23.37 -1.95
N GLN A 27 6.98 -23.93 -2.64
CA GLN A 27 7.24 -23.59 -4.05
C GLN A 27 6.07 -24.00 -4.95
N GLU A 28 5.50 -25.18 -4.72
CA GLU A 28 4.37 -25.72 -5.48
C GLU A 28 3.15 -24.82 -5.33
N ASN A 29 2.83 -24.39 -4.11
CA ASN A 29 1.74 -23.45 -3.86
C ASN A 29 1.95 -22.11 -4.59
N ALA A 30 3.17 -21.57 -4.55
CA ALA A 30 3.49 -20.33 -5.25
C ALA A 30 3.35 -20.49 -6.78
N VAL A 31 3.87 -21.58 -7.36
CA VAL A 31 3.76 -21.88 -8.80
C VAL A 31 2.29 -21.99 -9.21
N GLU A 32 1.47 -22.75 -8.48
CA GLU A 32 0.04 -22.88 -8.79
C GLU A 32 -0.72 -21.57 -8.61
N THR A 33 -0.34 -20.74 -7.63
CA THR A 33 -0.96 -19.42 -7.42
C THR A 33 -0.64 -18.49 -8.59
N ILE A 34 0.61 -18.49 -9.07
CA ILE A 34 1.03 -17.68 -10.22
C ILE A 34 0.32 -18.18 -11.49
N LYS A 35 0.28 -19.50 -11.74
CA LYS A 35 -0.45 -20.07 -12.88
C LYS A 35 -1.91 -19.65 -12.89
N GLN A 36 -2.61 -19.77 -11.77
CA GLN A 36 -4.00 -19.36 -11.68
C GLN A 36 -4.16 -17.85 -11.95
N ALA A 37 -3.28 -17.01 -11.38
CA ALA A 37 -3.28 -15.57 -11.65
C ALA A 37 -3.15 -15.26 -13.15
N VAL A 38 -2.18 -15.88 -13.82
CA VAL A 38 -1.94 -15.69 -15.26
C VAL A 38 -3.11 -16.20 -16.10
N ASN A 39 -3.65 -17.38 -15.78
CA ASN A 39 -4.83 -17.94 -16.45
C ASN A 39 -6.07 -17.05 -16.31
N MET A 40 -6.17 -16.29 -15.21
CA MET A 40 -7.23 -15.31 -14.97
C MET A 40 -6.94 -13.92 -15.59
N GLY A 41 -5.84 -13.79 -16.34
CA GLY A 41 -5.48 -12.59 -17.09
C GLY A 41 -4.54 -11.62 -16.36
N ILE A 42 -4.01 -11.97 -15.19
CA ILE A 42 -2.96 -11.13 -14.59
C ILE A 42 -1.69 -11.23 -15.43
N ASN A 43 -1.17 -10.08 -15.85
CA ASN A 43 0.09 -10.00 -16.59
C ASN A 43 1.21 -9.30 -15.80
N HIS A 44 0.94 -8.85 -14.58
CA HIS A 44 1.92 -8.18 -13.73
C HIS A 44 2.05 -8.87 -12.37
N ILE A 45 3.29 -9.27 -12.04
CA ILE A 45 3.65 -9.92 -10.79
C ILE A 45 4.63 -9.03 -10.03
N GLU A 46 4.31 -8.75 -8.78
CA GLU A 46 5.07 -7.87 -7.90
C GLU A 46 5.69 -8.65 -6.74
N THR A 47 7.02 -8.65 -6.69
CA THR A 47 7.85 -9.25 -5.64
C THR A 47 8.83 -8.22 -5.06
N ALA A 48 9.69 -8.67 -4.15
CA ALA A 48 10.82 -7.91 -3.64
C ALA A 48 11.90 -8.86 -3.12
N ARG A 49 13.17 -8.44 -3.16
CA ARG A 49 14.28 -9.16 -2.52
C ARG A 49 14.04 -9.40 -1.02
N GLY A 50 13.29 -8.50 -0.37
CA GLY A 50 12.92 -8.61 1.04
C GLY A 50 11.79 -9.59 1.35
N TYR A 51 11.14 -10.23 0.37
CA TYR A 51 9.98 -11.11 0.59
C TYR A 51 10.36 -12.59 0.75
N GLY A 52 11.34 -12.87 1.62
CA GLY A 52 11.77 -14.25 1.88
C GLY A 52 12.16 -15.01 0.61
N LYS A 53 11.48 -16.14 0.33
CA LYS A 53 11.74 -16.99 -0.87
C LYS A 53 10.98 -16.54 -2.12
N SER A 54 10.32 -15.39 -2.10
CA SER A 54 9.36 -15.00 -3.13
C SER A 54 9.93 -14.93 -4.55
N GLU A 55 11.11 -14.32 -4.72
CA GLU A 55 11.80 -14.26 -6.02
C GLU A 55 12.16 -15.65 -6.53
N LYS A 56 12.66 -16.53 -5.67
CA LYS A 56 13.03 -17.91 -6.03
C LYS A 56 11.84 -18.73 -6.48
N TYR A 57 10.71 -18.58 -5.81
CA TYR A 57 9.47 -19.27 -6.18
C TYR A 57 8.89 -18.73 -7.50
N LEU A 58 8.96 -17.43 -7.73
CA LEU A 58 8.59 -16.85 -9.02
C LEU A 58 9.53 -17.33 -10.13
N GLY A 59 10.84 -17.38 -9.88
CA GLY A 59 11.82 -17.91 -10.85
C GLY A 59 11.56 -19.37 -11.20
N ALA A 60 11.20 -20.21 -10.23
CA ALA A 60 10.80 -21.59 -10.50
C ALA A 60 9.57 -21.68 -11.42
N ALA A 61 8.57 -20.81 -11.24
CA ALA A 61 7.38 -20.78 -12.08
C ALA A 61 7.68 -20.38 -13.55
N LEU A 62 8.65 -19.49 -13.77
CA LEU A 62 9.08 -19.04 -15.09
C LEU A 62 9.81 -20.12 -15.90
N VAL A 63 10.44 -21.09 -15.24
CA VAL A 63 11.13 -22.21 -15.91
C VAL A 63 10.14 -23.30 -16.32
N CYS A 64 9.18 -23.60 -15.46
CA CYS A 64 8.34 -24.78 -15.63
C CYS A 64 7.20 -24.56 -16.62
N ASP A 65 6.48 -23.45 -16.49
CA ASP A 65 5.11 -23.39 -17.03
C ASP A 65 4.71 -22.02 -17.61
N LEU A 66 5.54 -20.98 -17.46
CA LEU A 66 5.17 -19.61 -17.83
C LEU A 66 6.20 -18.99 -18.77
N GLN A 67 5.74 -18.41 -19.87
CA GLN A 67 6.62 -17.68 -20.78
C GLN A 67 6.96 -16.32 -20.17
N ARG A 68 8.25 -16.10 -19.88
CA ARG A 68 8.77 -14.83 -19.33
C ARG A 68 8.31 -13.58 -20.10
N THR A 69 8.15 -13.69 -21.43
CA THR A 69 7.72 -12.58 -22.31
C THR A 69 6.24 -12.20 -22.18
N GLN A 70 5.41 -13.04 -21.57
CA GLN A 70 3.99 -12.77 -21.33
C GLN A 70 3.74 -12.00 -20.03
N LEU A 71 4.78 -11.82 -19.20
CA LEU A 71 4.68 -11.27 -17.86
C LEU A 71 5.53 -10.02 -17.72
N TYR A 72 5.02 -9.08 -16.96
CA TYR A 72 5.78 -7.99 -16.41
C TYR A 72 6.11 -8.30 -14.95
N ILE A 73 7.38 -8.12 -14.57
CA ILE A 73 7.85 -8.42 -13.22
C ILE A 73 8.40 -7.15 -12.56
N THR A 74 7.86 -6.82 -11.39
CA THR A 74 8.45 -5.86 -10.46
C THR A 74 9.20 -6.58 -9.35
N THR A 75 10.49 -6.28 -9.15
CA THR A 75 11.17 -6.52 -7.87
C THR A 75 11.59 -5.20 -7.21
N LYS A 76 12.08 -5.28 -5.96
CA LYS A 76 12.46 -4.11 -5.17
C LYS A 76 13.72 -4.33 -4.37
N ILE A 77 14.51 -3.27 -4.28
CA ILE A 77 15.71 -3.18 -3.45
C ILE A 77 15.56 -2.02 -2.46
N THR A 78 16.09 -2.17 -1.24
CA THR A 78 16.05 -1.09 -0.25
C THR A 78 17.03 0.02 -0.62
N PRO A 79 16.77 1.29 -0.25
CA PRO A 79 17.78 2.34 -0.29
C PRO A 79 19.07 1.89 0.39
N THR A 80 20.22 2.13 -0.25
CA THR A 80 21.54 1.77 0.29
C THR A 80 22.55 2.87 0.00
N ARG A 81 23.38 3.20 1.01
CA ARG A 81 24.51 4.14 0.87
C ARG A 81 25.66 3.52 0.07
N ASP A 82 25.76 2.20 0.09
CA ASP A 82 26.77 1.48 -0.69
C ASP A 82 26.23 1.26 -2.11
N VAL A 83 26.74 2.06 -3.03
CA VAL A 83 26.40 2.02 -4.46
C VAL A 83 26.79 0.68 -5.09
N GLY A 84 27.85 0.02 -4.62
CA GLY A 84 28.27 -1.29 -5.12
C GLY A 84 27.27 -2.40 -4.78
N LEU A 85 26.47 -2.23 -3.73
CA LEU A 85 25.41 -3.19 -3.39
C LEU A 85 24.20 -3.11 -4.33
N ILE A 86 23.97 -1.98 -5.01
CA ILE A 86 22.83 -1.83 -5.92
C ILE A 86 22.91 -2.86 -7.05
N GLU A 87 24.05 -2.89 -7.75
CA GLU A 87 24.31 -3.82 -8.85
C GLU A 87 24.26 -5.28 -8.36
N ARG A 88 24.83 -5.55 -7.19
CA ARG A 88 24.78 -6.89 -6.57
C ARG A 88 23.35 -7.34 -6.28
N TYR A 89 22.53 -6.48 -5.67
CA TYR A 89 21.15 -6.83 -5.34
C TYR A 89 20.32 -7.08 -6.58
N ILE A 90 20.51 -6.30 -7.65
CA ILE A 90 19.81 -6.51 -8.91
C ILE A 90 20.22 -7.84 -9.54
N ASN A 91 21.53 -8.16 -9.56
CA ASN A 91 22.02 -9.45 -10.08
C ASN A 91 21.49 -10.64 -9.27
N GLU A 92 21.51 -10.56 -7.94
CA GLU A 92 20.94 -11.61 -7.08
C GLU A 92 19.44 -11.79 -7.33
N SER A 93 18.69 -10.70 -7.54
CA SER A 93 17.27 -10.76 -7.89
C SER A 93 17.05 -11.41 -9.26
N LEU A 94 17.85 -11.07 -10.27
CA LEU A 94 17.82 -11.69 -11.61
C LEU A 94 18.10 -13.20 -11.55
N GLU A 95 19.12 -13.59 -10.78
CA GLU A 95 19.46 -15.00 -10.53
C GLU A 95 18.31 -15.75 -9.83
N ASN A 96 17.74 -15.17 -8.76
CA ASN A 96 16.61 -15.77 -8.05
C ASN A 96 15.37 -15.92 -8.96
N LEU A 97 15.12 -14.93 -9.81
CA LEU A 97 14.00 -14.92 -10.75
C LEU A 97 14.28 -15.76 -12.01
N ASN A 98 15.50 -16.25 -12.19
CA ASN A 98 15.93 -16.97 -13.39
C ASN A 98 15.60 -16.22 -14.70
N THR A 99 15.95 -14.94 -14.75
CA THR A 99 15.78 -14.06 -15.91
C THR A 99 16.96 -13.10 -16.03
N ASP A 100 17.19 -12.58 -17.22
CA ASP A 100 18.24 -11.63 -17.57
C ASP A 100 17.81 -10.15 -17.50
N TYR A 101 16.50 -9.88 -17.37
CA TYR A 101 15.97 -8.52 -17.23
C TYR A 101 14.77 -8.41 -16.30
N LEU A 102 14.63 -7.24 -15.69
CA LEU A 102 13.46 -6.78 -14.96
C LEU A 102 12.66 -5.80 -15.81
N ASP A 103 11.34 -5.98 -15.87
CA ASP A 103 10.48 -4.95 -16.46
C ASP A 103 10.44 -3.72 -15.56
N PHE A 104 10.34 -3.94 -14.25
CA PHE A 104 10.25 -2.88 -13.26
C PHE A 104 11.19 -3.15 -12.07
N LEU A 105 11.96 -2.14 -11.69
CA LEU A 105 12.68 -2.08 -10.41
C LEU A 105 12.10 -0.95 -9.57
N ALA A 106 11.66 -1.25 -8.35
CA ALA A 106 11.26 -0.21 -7.40
C ALA A 106 12.26 -0.04 -6.25
N ILE A 107 12.51 1.20 -5.83
CA ILE A 107 13.21 1.46 -4.57
C ILE A 107 12.23 1.25 -3.41
N HIS A 108 12.55 0.30 -2.53
CA HIS A 108 11.64 -0.23 -1.53
C HIS A 108 11.64 0.62 -0.25
N GLY A 109 10.62 1.47 -0.10
CA GLY A 109 10.39 2.20 1.13
C GLY A 109 11.14 3.52 1.21
N ILE A 110 11.00 4.39 0.21
CA ILE A 110 11.37 5.81 0.35
C ILE A 110 10.39 6.47 1.33
N ASN A 111 10.68 6.33 2.62
CA ASN A 111 9.78 6.64 3.74
C ASN A 111 10.23 7.85 4.55
N THR A 112 11.50 8.25 4.40
CA THR A 112 12.13 9.36 5.13
C THR A 112 12.92 10.23 4.15
N TRP A 113 13.21 11.46 4.55
CA TRP A 113 14.11 12.35 3.80
C TRP A 113 15.50 11.74 3.59
N GLU A 114 16.02 11.02 4.58
CA GLU A 114 17.28 10.29 4.47
C GLU A 114 17.22 9.19 3.40
N HIS A 115 16.12 8.43 3.30
CA HIS A 115 15.98 7.42 2.25
C HIS A 115 15.95 8.05 0.85
N LEU A 116 15.31 9.22 0.72
CA LEU A 116 15.31 9.96 -0.53
C LEU A 116 16.74 10.40 -0.89
N GLU A 117 17.46 11.01 0.04
CA GLU A 117 18.86 11.44 -0.14
C GLU A 117 19.78 10.27 -0.54
N ILE A 118 19.68 9.13 0.15
CA ILE A 118 20.42 7.92 -0.19
C ILE A 118 20.12 7.50 -1.64
N THR A 119 18.85 7.57 -2.04
CA THR A 119 18.43 7.21 -3.40
C THR A 119 18.99 8.17 -4.44
N HIS A 120 19.05 9.48 -4.16
CA HIS A 120 19.72 10.46 -5.01
C HIS A 120 21.19 10.10 -5.26
N HIS A 121 21.92 9.65 -4.23
CA HIS A 121 23.32 9.23 -4.37
C HIS A 121 23.46 7.95 -5.23
N GLY A 122 22.52 7.02 -5.12
CA GLY A 122 22.53 5.74 -5.83
C GLY A 122 21.98 5.78 -7.27
N ILE A 123 21.27 6.83 -7.66
CA ILE A 123 20.46 6.84 -8.91
C ILE A 123 21.30 6.63 -10.17
N LYS A 124 22.54 7.11 -10.21
CA LYS A 124 23.44 6.90 -11.36
C LYS A 124 23.78 5.43 -11.59
N ALA A 125 23.95 4.66 -10.51
CA ALA A 125 24.22 3.23 -10.64
C ALA A 125 23.00 2.46 -11.13
N ILE A 126 21.80 2.90 -10.76
CA ILE A 126 20.55 2.34 -11.29
C ILE A 126 20.43 2.62 -12.79
N HIS A 127 20.73 3.84 -13.25
CA HIS A 127 20.71 4.17 -14.69
C HIS A 127 21.66 3.30 -15.52
N LYS A 128 22.86 2.96 -14.99
CA LYS A 128 23.76 2.01 -15.67
C LYS A 128 23.09 0.67 -15.97
N MET A 129 22.24 0.18 -15.07
CA MET A 129 21.50 -1.09 -15.26
C MET A 129 20.34 -0.95 -16.26
N ILE A 130 19.89 0.29 -16.50
CA ILE A 130 18.94 0.58 -17.58
C ILE A 130 19.67 0.58 -18.90
N ASP A 131 20.81 1.26 -18.97
CA ASP A 131 21.62 1.37 -20.19
C ASP A 131 22.12 0.00 -20.69
N ASP A 132 22.40 -0.95 -19.78
CA ASP A 132 22.78 -2.32 -20.14
C ASP A 132 21.62 -3.31 -20.27
N GLY A 133 20.37 -2.85 -20.11
CA GLY A 133 19.15 -3.62 -20.39
C GLY A 133 18.68 -4.54 -19.27
N ARG A 134 19.38 -4.62 -18.13
CA ARG A 134 18.96 -5.43 -16.97
C ARG A 134 17.69 -4.89 -16.31
N VAL A 135 17.39 -3.60 -16.42
CA VAL A 135 16.20 -2.95 -15.87
C VAL A 135 15.54 -2.08 -16.94
N ARG A 136 14.25 -2.26 -17.22
CA ARG A 136 13.57 -1.45 -18.24
C ARG A 136 12.98 -0.15 -17.67
N HIS A 137 12.39 -0.24 -16.48
CA HIS A 137 11.69 0.89 -15.88
C HIS A 137 11.96 0.96 -14.37
N ILE A 138 12.03 2.19 -13.86
CA ILE A 138 12.31 2.45 -12.44
C ILE A 138 11.15 3.16 -11.76
N GLY A 139 10.88 2.76 -10.52
CA GLY A 139 9.85 3.35 -9.67
C GLY A 139 10.25 3.33 -8.20
N PHE A 140 9.30 3.62 -7.33
CA PHE A 140 9.53 3.50 -5.89
C PHE A 140 8.28 3.05 -5.16
N SER A 141 8.49 2.45 -4.00
CA SER A 141 7.46 2.06 -3.03
C SER A 141 7.59 2.91 -1.78
N THR A 142 6.47 3.27 -1.17
CA THR A 142 6.46 4.17 -0.01
C THR A 142 5.32 3.91 0.98
N HIS A 143 5.65 4.13 2.24
CA HIS A 143 4.81 4.28 3.44
C HIS A 143 5.10 5.64 4.11
N GLY A 144 5.87 6.51 3.45
CA GLY A 144 6.33 7.78 3.98
C GLY A 144 5.21 8.80 4.13
N PRO A 145 5.49 9.91 4.83
CA PRO A 145 4.58 11.04 4.89
C PRO A 145 4.44 11.70 3.51
N LEU A 146 3.30 12.37 3.30
CA LEU A 146 2.92 12.91 1.99
C LEU A 146 3.97 13.87 1.41
N ASP A 147 4.61 14.69 2.25
CA ASP A 147 5.66 15.63 1.83
C ASP A 147 6.87 14.92 1.21
N VAL A 148 7.34 13.82 1.80
CA VAL A 148 8.40 12.97 1.25
C VAL A 148 7.95 12.32 -0.06
N ILE A 149 6.70 11.87 -0.15
CA ILE A 149 6.15 11.26 -1.37
C ILE A 149 6.15 12.29 -2.52
N LEU A 150 5.62 13.49 -2.27
CA LEU A 150 5.57 14.57 -3.26
C LEU A 150 6.97 15.01 -3.68
N ALA A 151 7.90 15.14 -2.73
CA ALA A 151 9.30 15.45 -3.03
C ALA A 151 9.95 14.36 -3.89
N THR A 152 9.69 13.09 -3.59
CA THR A 152 10.21 11.95 -4.37
C THR A 152 9.68 11.97 -5.80
N ILE A 153 8.38 12.23 -6.00
CA ILE A 153 7.79 12.37 -7.35
C ILE A 153 8.43 13.53 -8.12
N ASN A 154 8.73 14.65 -7.44
CA ASN A 154 9.33 15.84 -8.05
C ASN A 154 10.81 15.71 -8.40
N THR A 155 11.47 14.60 -8.03
CA THR A 155 12.83 14.31 -8.52
C THR A 155 12.87 13.99 -10.02
N ASP A 156 11.72 13.60 -10.60
CA ASP A 156 11.58 13.13 -11.98
C ASP A 156 12.42 11.88 -12.32
N PHE A 157 12.96 11.18 -11.31
CA PHE A 157 13.70 9.94 -11.51
C PHE A 157 12.81 8.75 -11.85
N PHE A 158 11.55 8.77 -11.41
CA PHE A 158 10.70 7.57 -11.38
C PHE A 158 9.59 7.63 -12.44
N GLN A 159 9.26 6.46 -12.98
CA GLN A 159 8.18 6.25 -13.95
C GLN A 159 6.89 5.72 -13.31
N PHE A 160 6.97 5.15 -12.10
CA PHE A 160 5.81 4.66 -11.36
C PHE A 160 6.00 4.73 -9.84
N ILE A 161 4.88 4.66 -9.12
CA ILE A 161 4.81 4.71 -7.66
C ILE A 161 3.92 3.58 -7.11
N ASN A 162 4.39 2.93 -6.05
CA ASN A 162 3.63 1.99 -5.23
C ASN A 162 3.30 2.65 -3.88
N LEU A 163 2.02 2.89 -3.59
CA LEU A 163 1.60 3.63 -2.39
C LEU A 163 0.28 3.11 -1.78
N HIS A 164 0.04 3.47 -0.51
CA HIS A 164 -1.23 3.25 0.16
C HIS A 164 -2.24 4.34 -0.20
N TYR A 165 -3.38 3.94 -0.74
CA TYR A 165 -4.55 4.78 -0.98
C TYR A 165 -5.78 3.87 -1.05
N TYR A 166 -6.80 4.14 -0.23
CA TYR A 166 -8.02 3.34 -0.14
C TYR A 166 -9.14 4.17 0.50
N TYR A 167 -10.38 3.67 0.49
CA TYR A 167 -11.53 4.46 0.94
C TYR A 167 -11.33 5.05 2.35
N PHE A 168 -10.77 4.26 3.28
CA PHE A 168 -10.48 4.66 4.66
C PHE A 168 -9.10 5.32 4.90
N PHE A 169 -8.36 5.65 3.82
CA PHE A 169 -7.10 6.41 3.87
C PHE A 169 -6.86 7.12 2.55
N GLN A 170 -7.30 8.37 2.50
CA GLN A 170 -7.24 9.21 1.29
C GLN A 170 -6.19 10.32 1.40
N HIS A 171 -5.38 10.35 2.45
CA HIS A 171 -4.37 11.39 2.68
C HIS A 171 -3.38 11.53 1.50
N ASN A 172 -3.11 10.44 0.79
CA ASN A 172 -2.23 10.42 -0.37
C ASN A 172 -2.87 10.88 -1.69
N ALA A 173 -4.11 11.38 -1.69
CA ALA A 173 -4.77 11.89 -2.90
C ALA A 173 -3.92 12.93 -3.67
N PRO A 174 -3.20 13.88 -3.03
CA PRO A 174 -2.34 14.82 -3.75
C PRO A 174 -1.17 14.12 -4.47
N ALA A 175 -0.66 13.01 -3.94
CA ALA A 175 0.37 12.21 -4.61
C ALA A 175 -0.19 11.46 -5.83
N ILE A 176 -1.42 10.97 -5.76
CA ILE A 176 -2.13 10.39 -6.92
C ILE A 176 -2.26 11.43 -8.04
N GLU A 177 -2.68 12.65 -7.67
CA GLU A 177 -2.84 13.75 -8.63
C GLU A 177 -1.52 14.17 -9.26
N LEU A 178 -0.47 14.38 -8.46
CA LEU A 178 0.85 14.75 -8.97
C LEU A 178 1.45 13.63 -9.85
N ALA A 179 1.32 12.37 -9.44
CA ALA A 179 1.75 11.22 -10.24
C ALA A 179 1.03 11.19 -11.59
N LYS A 180 -0.29 11.45 -11.62
CA LYS A 180 -1.06 11.55 -12.85
C LYS A 180 -0.58 12.69 -13.75
N GLN A 181 -0.33 13.87 -13.19
CA GLN A 181 0.17 15.03 -13.94
C GLN A 181 1.53 14.77 -14.57
N LYS A 182 2.39 14.01 -13.89
CA LYS A 182 3.69 13.58 -14.40
C LYS A 182 3.64 12.30 -15.23
N ASP A 183 2.45 11.82 -15.58
CA ASP A 183 2.23 10.58 -16.32
C ASP A 183 2.88 9.34 -15.69
N MET A 184 2.96 9.26 -14.37
CA MET A 184 3.50 8.09 -13.67
C MET A 184 2.48 6.96 -13.60
N GLY A 185 2.95 5.72 -13.63
CA GLY A 185 2.15 4.55 -13.30
C GLY A 185 1.78 4.55 -11.81
N ILE A 186 0.52 4.27 -11.47
CA ILE A 186 0.03 4.30 -10.08
C ILE A 186 -0.39 2.90 -9.66
N PHE A 187 0.32 2.35 -8.69
CA PHE A 187 0.10 1.02 -8.15
C PHE A 187 -0.29 1.10 -6.67
N ILE A 188 -1.52 0.67 -6.34
CA ILE A 188 -1.99 0.62 -4.96
C ILE A 188 -1.58 -0.69 -4.29
N ILE A 189 -0.82 -0.58 -3.21
CA ILE A 189 -0.35 -1.73 -2.42
C ILE A 189 -1.28 -2.04 -1.24
N SER A 190 -1.45 -3.35 -0.98
CA SER A 190 -2.27 -3.89 0.11
C SER A 190 -3.68 -3.28 0.30
N PRO A 191 -4.45 -3.02 -0.78
CA PRO A 191 -5.74 -2.32 -0.71
C PRO A 191 -6.78 -3.02 0.17
N ALA A 192 -6.68 -4.33 0.39
CA ALA A 192 -7.59 -5.08 1.26
C ALA A 192 -7.16 -5.04 2.74
N ASP A 193 -6.01 -5.64 3.07
CA ASP A 193 -5.56 -5.80 4.45
C ASP A 193 -5.24 -4.48 5.13
N LYS A 194 -4.47 -3.60 4.46
CA LYS A 194 -4.15 -2.27 4.99
C LYS A 194 -5.31 -1.30 4.81
N GLY A 195 -6.25 -1.60 3.90
CA GLY A 195 -7.52 -0.92 3.73
C GLY A 195 -8.49 -1.05 4.89
N GLY A 196 -8.25 -1.98 5.82
CA GLY A 196 -9.13 -2.21 6.97
C GLY A 196 -9.40 -3.66 7.34
N GLN A 197 -8.50 -4.60 6.99
CA GLN A 197 -8.74 -6.05 7.08
C GLN A 197 -10.05 -6.46 6.40
N LEU A 198 -10.26 -5.98 5.18
CA LEU A 198 -11.54 -6.07 4.47
C LEU A 198 -11.92 -7.50 4.02
N TYR A 199 -11.01 -8.47 4.10
CA TYR A 199 -11.34 -9.90 3.96
C TYR A 199 -12.13 -10.45 5.15
N THR A 200 -12.02 -9.82 6.32
CA THR A 200 -12.72 -10.17 7.55
C THR A 200 -13.27 -8.89 8.21
N PRO A 201 -14.21 -8.20 7.54
CA PRO A 201 -14.73 -6.92 8.03
C PRO A 201 -15.54 -7.12 9.32
N SER A 202 -15.78 -6.03 10.04
CA SER A 202 -16.70 -6.05 11.19
C SER A 202 -18.15 -6.22 10.71
N SER A 203 -18.99 -6.80 11.56
CA SER A 203 -20.43 -6.96 11.24
C SER A 203 -21.15 -5.62 11.04
N THR A 204 -20.70 -4.57 11.71
CA THR A 204 -21.21 -3.20 11.50
C THR A 204 -20.87 -2.69 10.11
N LEU A 205 -19.62 -2.86 9.67
CA LEU A 205 -19.20 -2.45 8.33
C LEU A 205 -19.92 -3.27 7.25
N GLU A 206 -20.06 -4.58 7.42
CA GLU A 206 -20.81 -5.44 6.50
C GLU A 206 -22.27 -5.00 6.32
N LYS A 207 -22.96 -4.66 7.42
CA LYS A 207 -24.34 -4.17 7.37
C LYS A 207 -24.46 -2.84 6.65
N LEU A 208 -23.53 -1.92 6.90
CA LEU A 208 -23.52 -0.61 6.25
C LEU A 208 -23.28 -0.74 4.74
N CYS A 209 -22.45 -1.70 4.32
CA CYS A 209 -22.09 -1.90 2.93
C CYS A 209 -23.13 -2.67 2.09
N GLN A 210 -24.17 -3.25 2.71
CA GLN A 210 -25.18 -4.02 1.97
C GLN A 210 -25.82 -3.22 0.81
N PRO A 211 -26.01 -3.86 -0.37
CA PRO A 211 -25.86 -5.30 -0.62
C PRO A 211 -24.44 -5.77 -1.01
N PHE A 212 -23.46 -4.87 -1.07
CA PHE A 212 -22.08 -5.21 -1.44
C PHE A 212 -21.24 -5.60 -0.22
N SER A 213 -20.13 -6.31 -0.47
CA SER A 213 -19.12 -6.48 0.58
C SER A 213 -18.28 -5.22 0.75
N PRO A 214 -17.73 -4.94 1.95
CA PRO A 214 -16.82 -3.82 2.17
C PRO A 214 -15.57 -3.87 1.26
N LEU A 215 -15.06 -5.07 0.99
CA LEU A 215 -13.93 -5.26 0.11
C LEU A 215 -14.27 -4.93 -1.35
N GLU A 216 -15.47 -5.30 -1.81
CA GLU A 216 -15.95 -4.95 -3.15
C GLU A 216 -16.01 -3.45 -3.33
N LEU A 217 -16.64 -2.74 -2.39
CA LEU A 217 -16.76 -1.28 -2.44
C LEU A 217 -15.39 -0.61 -2.42
N ASN A 218 -14.45 -1.08 -1.60
CA ASN A 218 -13.10 -0.53 -1.61
C ASN A 218 -12.39 -0.75 -2.95
N TYR A 219 -12.57 -1.91 -3.59
CA TYR A 219 -12.04 -2.12 -4.94
C TYR A 219 -12.77 -1.27 -5.98
N ARG A 220 -14.09 -1.09 -5.88
CA ARG A 220 -14.85 -0.21 -6.78
C ARG A 220 -14.45 1.26 -6.62
N PHE A 221 -14.20 1.73 -5.40
CA PHE A 221 -13.63 3.05 -5.13
C PHE A 221 -12.30 3.26 -5.87
N LEU A 222 -11.42 2.24 -5.87
CA LEU A 222 -10.12 2.33 -6.53
C LEU A 222 -10.19 2.13 -8.05
N LEU A 223 -10.99 1.17 -8.53
CA LEU A 223 -11.12 0.85 -9.95
C LEU A 223 -11.93 1.91 -10.71
N SER A 224 -12.86 2.62 -10.06
CA SER A 224 -13.59 3.73 -10.70
C SER A 224 -12.73 4.97 -10.93
N ASP A 225 -11.57 5.09 -10.28
CA ASP A 225 -10.60 6.14 -10.57
C ASP A 225 -9.67 5.72 -11.73
N PRO A 226 -9.79 6.33 -12.93
CA PRO A 226 -8.98 5.96 -14.09
C PRO A 226 -7.51 6.37 -13.94
N ARG A 227 -7.13 7.16 -12.93
CA ARG A 227 -5.73 7.52 -12.65
C ARG A 227 -4.97 6.34 -12.06
N ILE A 228 -5.64 5.46 -11.32
CA ILE A 228 -5.03 4.28 -10.71
C ILE A 228 -4.81 3.22 -11.78
N THR A 229 -3.60 2.70 -11.92
CA THR A 229 -3.31 1.69 -12.96
C THR A 229 -3.65 0.28 -12.50
N THR A 230 -3.15 -0.12 -11.32
CA THR A 230 -3.31 -1.50 -10.84
C THR A 230 -3.35 -1.57 -9.30
N LEU A 231 -3.97 -2.65 -8.80
CA LEU A 231 -4.17 -2.97 -7.39
C LEU A 231 -3.47 -4.28 -7.04
N SER A 232 -2.80 -4.33 -5.89
CA SER A 232 -2.15 -5.57 -5.44
C SER A 232 -3.17 -6.54 -4.87
N VAL A 233 -3.21 -7.77 -5.38
CA VAL A 233 -3.89 -8.91 -4.74
C VAL A 233 -2.82 -9.81 -4.14
N GLY A 234 -2.71 -9.80 -2.81
CA GLY A 234 -1.77 -10.66 -2.09
C GLY A 234 -2.38 -12.02 -1.76
N ALA A 235 -2.57 -12.89 -2.76
CA ALA A 235 -3.13 -14.23 -2.54
C ALA A 235 -2.11 -15.16 -1.85
N ALA A 236 -2.51 -15.84 -0.78
CA ALA A 236 -1.66 -16.84 -0.13
C ALA A 236 -1.71 -18.21 -0.83
N ARG A 237 -2.78 -18.47 -1.57
CA ARG A 237 -3.07 -19.72 -2.29
C ARG A 237 -3.94 -19.42 -3.51
N PRO A 238 -4.03 -20.33 -4.50
CA PRO A 238 -4.67 -20.03 -5.78
C PRO A 238 -6.13 -19.58 -5.68
N GLN A 239 -6.91 -20.19 -4.78
CA GLN A 239 -8.35 -19.91 -4.60
C GLN A 239 -8.64 -18.49 -4.10
N GLU A 240 -7.68 -17.82 -3.45
CA GLU A 240 -7.86 -16.45 -2.96
C GLU A 240 -7.91 -15.42 -4.09
N LEU A 241 -7.64 -15.82 -5.34
CA LEU A 241 -7.72 -14.97 -6.53
C LEU A 241 -9.14 -14.89 -7.11
N GLU A 242 -9.97 -15.90 -6.90
CA GLU A 242 -11.27 -16.04 -7.59
C GLU A 242 -12.17 -14.82 -7.37
N TRP A 243 -12.39 -14.47 -6.11
CA TRP A 243 -13.27 -13.37 -5.76
C TRP A 243 -12.71 -11.99 -6.16
N PRO A 244 -11.46 -11.59 -5.82
CA PRO A 244 -10.94 -10.29 -6.23
C PRO A 244 -10.96 -10.06 -7.75
N LEU A 245 -10.67 -11.10 -8.53
CA LEU A 245 -10.58 -11.00 -9.99
C LEU A 245 -11.94 -11.11 -10.69
N SER A 246 -12.99 -11.57 -9.98
CA SER A 246 -14.36 -11.59 -10.51
C SER A 246 -14.91 -10.20 -10.87
N ILE A 247 -14.34 -9.13 -10.30
CA ILE A 247 -14.72 -7.73 -10.58
C ILE A 247 -13.66 -6.99 -11.41
N SER A 248 -12.72 -7.72 -12.02
CA SER A 248 -11.59 -7.13 -12.77
C SER A 248 -11.99 -6.40 -14.06
N ASP A 249 -13.25 -6.49 -14.45
CA ASP A 249 -13.87 -5.75 -15.55
C ASP A 249 -14.70 -4.54 -15.07
N ARG A 250 -14.91 -4.38 -13.77
CA ARG A 250 -15.69 -3.28 -13.19
C ARG A 250 -14.83 -2.04 -12.98
N THR A 251 -14.56 -1.30 -14.06
CA THR A 251 -13.71 -0.10 -14.07
C THR A 251 -14.47 1.20 -14.40
N GLU A 252 -15.76 1.08 -14.64
CA GLU A 252 -16.69 2.18 -14.87
C GLU A 252 -16.84 3.06 -13.62
N PRO A 253 -17.31 4.33 -13.78
CA PRO A 253 -17.69 5.18 -12.66
C PRO A 253 -18.59 4.47 -11.65
N LEU A 254 -18.55 4.91 -10.40
CA LEU A 254 -19.41 4.35 -9.36
C LEU A 254 -20.89 4.48 -9.76
N THR A 255 -21.65 3.41 -9.51
CA THR A 255 -23.10 3.41 -9.67
C THR A 255 -23.76 4.25 -8.57
N THR A 256 -25.01 4.69 -8.80
CA THR A 256 -25.78 5.43 -7.78
C THR A 256 -25.87 4.66 -6.46
N GLN A 257 -26.08 3.34 -6.51
CA GLN A 257 -26.16 2.50 -5.32
C GLN A 257 -24.83 2.45 -4.53
N GLU A 258 -23.70 2.38 -5.24
CA GLU A 258 -22.37 2.43 -4.61
C GLU A 258 -22.13 3.80 -3.95
N ILE A 259 -22.53 4.89 -4.61
CA ILE A 259 -22.43 6.27 -4.07
C ILE A 259 -23.27 6.43 -2.80
N GLU A 260 -24.53 6.00 -2.82
CA GLU A 260 -25.43 6.05 -1.64
C GLU A 260 -24.87 5.28 -0.44
N ILE A 261 -24.12 4.18 -0.68
CA ILE A 261 -23.48 3.42 0.38
C ILE A 261 -22.26 4.17 0.95
N PHE A 262 -21.46 4.85 0.12
CA PHE A 262 -20.39 5.70 0.62
C PHE A 262 -20.92 6.89 1.43
N GLU A 263 -22.04 7.50 1.01
CA GLU A 263 -22.73 8.54 1.79
C GLU A 263 -23.24 7.98 3.13
N ARG A 264 -23.77 6.76 3.14
CA ARG A 264 -24.18 6.07 4.37
C ARG A 264 -22.99 5.85 5.32
N LEU A 265 -21.83 5.45 4.81
CA LEU A 265 -20.61 5.28 5.60
C LEU A 265 -20.12 6.61 6.18
N GLU A 266 -20.21 7.70 5.42
CA GLU A 266 -19.86 9.05 5.90
C GLU A 266 -20.83 9.52 6.99
N ASN A 267 -22.14 9.37 6.76
CA ASN A 267 -23.18 9.71 7.74
C ASN A 267 -23.04 8.91 9.03
N GLN A 268 -22.69 7.62 8.94
CA GLN A 268 -22.36 6.79 10.11
C GLN A 268 -21.19 7.39 10.89
N ALA A 269 -20.10 7.76 10.22
CA ALA A 269 -18.95 8.37 10.90
C ALA A 269 -19.30 9.69 11.56
N LEU A 270 -20.04 10.57 10.88
CA LEU A 270 -20.53 11.83 11.43
C LEU A 270 -21.39 11.60 12.67
N THR A 271 -22.31 10.63 12.62
CA THR A 271 -23.22 10.32 13.73
C THR A 271 -22.49 9.72 14.93
N LYS A 272 -21.56 8.79 14.69
CA LYS A 272 -20.88 8.05 15.77
C LYS A 272 -19.75 8.83 16.42
N LEU A 273 -19.08 9.70 15.66
CA LEU A 273 -17.96 10.49 16.17
C LEU A 273 -18.39 11.89 16.61
N GLY A 274 -19.47 12.44 16.04
CA GLY A 274 -19.98 13.77 16.38
C GLY A 274 -18.87 14.82 16.35
N THR A 275 -18.77 15.59 17.43
CA THR A 275 -17.76 16.64 17.62
C THR A 275 -16.35 16.11 17.85
N GLU A 276 -16.17 14.80 18.02
CA GLU A 276 -14.86 14.16 18.21
C GLU A 276 -14.24 13.64 16.90
N LYS A 277 -14.88 13.89 15.76
CA LYS A 277 -14.40 13.43 14.45
C LYS A 277 -13.14 14.19 14.04
N CYS A 278 -11.99 13.53 14.11
CA CYS A 278 -10.77 14.02 13.47
C CYS A 278 -10.88 13.86 11.94
N SER A 279 -10.54 14.90 11.17
CA SER A 279 -10.50 14.88 9.70
C SER A 279 -9.18 14.35 9.13
N GLN A 280 -8.17 14.11 9.99
CA GLN A 280 -6.80 13.81 9.59
C GLN A 280 -6.19 14.90 8.68
N CYS A 281 -6.32 16.18 9.06
CA CYS A 281 -5.71 17.31 8.35
C CYS A 281 -4.20 17.51 8.63
N TYR A 282 -3.63 16.78 9.59
CA TYR A 282 -2.22 16.84 10.03
C TYR A 282 -1.75 18.16 10.68
N ALA A 283 -2.62 19.16 10.83
CA ALA A 283 -2.29 20.46 11.43
C ALA A 283 -1.79 20.36 12.88
N CYS A 284 -2.18 19.32 13.62
CA CYS A 284 -1.75 19.08 15.00
C CYS A 284 -0.26 18.69 15.15
N LEU A 285 0.45 18.42 14.06
CA LEU A 285 1.88 18.08 14.07
C LEU A 285 2.76 19.34 13.98
N PRO A 286 4.05 19.27 14.40
CA PRO A 286 4.68 18.16 15.11
C PRO A 286 4.21 18.05 16.57
N CYS A 287 4.15 16.81 17.07
CA CYS A 287 3.94 16.50 18.49
C CYS A 287 5.31 16.34 19.18
N PRO A 288 5.57 17.01 20.32
CA PRO A 288 6.85 16.88 21.05
C PRO A 288 7.19 15.43 21.45
N GLU A 289 6.16 14.62 21.73
CA GLU A 289 6.28 13.22 22.12
C GLU A 289 6.38 12.26 20.91
N ASN A 290 6.57 12.80 19.70
CA ASN A 290 6.62 12.05 18.44
C ASN A 290 5.40 11.13 18.21
N ILE A 291 4.23 11.50 18.74
CA ILE A 291 2.98 10.77 18.50
C ILE A 291 2.48 11.12 17.11
N HIS A 292 2.15 10.11 16.30
CA HIS A 292 1.51 10.33 15.01
C HIS A 292 0.00 10.56 15.21
N ILE A 293 -0.35 11.70 15.82
CA ILE A 293 -1.72 12.06 16.26
C ILE A 293 -2.78 11.77 15.18
N PRO A 294 -2.60 12.18 13.90
CA PRO A 294 -3.61 11.93 12.87
C PRO A 294 -3.89 10.44 12.64
N GLU A 295 -2.86 9.59 12.71
CA GLU A 295 -3.00 8.15 12.46
C GLU A 295 -3.62 7.45 13.67
N VAL A 296 -3.23 7.85 14.89
CA VAL A 296 -3.88 7.37 16.12
C VAL A 296 -5.39 7.68 16.08
N LEU A 297 -5.75 8.92 15.76
CA LEU A 297 -7.15 9.34 15.69
C LEU A 297 -7.88 8.75 14.46
N ARG A 298 -7.19 8.44 13.36
CA ARG A 298 -7.78 7.67 12.24
C ARG A 298 -8.18 6.28 12.70
N LEU A 299 -7.31 5.56 13.41
CA LEU A 299 -7.62 4.23 13.96
C LEU A 299 -8.76 4.28 14.98
N ARG A 300 -8.84 5.35 15.77
CA ARG A 300 -9.98 5.64 16.65
C ARG A 300 -11.27 5.78 15.85
N ASN A 301 -11.27 6.65 14.83
CA ASN A 301 -12.44 6.91 13.98
C ASN A 301 -12.99 5.60 13.40
N LEU A 302 -12.12 4.76 12.84
CA LEU A 302 -12.52 3.46 12.28
C LEU A 302 -13.11 2.51 13.33
N SER A 303 -12.52 2.50 14.52
CA SER A 303 -12.98 1.63 15.62
C SER A 303 -14.32 2.07 16.19
N VAL A 304 -14.57 3.38 16.30
CA VAL A 304 -15.80 3.94 16.87
C VAL A 304 -16.94 3.96 15.84
N ALA A 305 -16.68 4.35 14.59
CA ALA A 305 -17.72 4.48 13.57
C ALA A 305 -18.17 3.14 12.99
N TYR A 306 -17.23 2.20 12.84
CA TYR A 306 -17.42 0.98 12.05
C TYR A 306 -17.08 -0.30 12.82
N ASP A 307 -16.82 -0.24 14.13
CA ASP A 307 -16.38 -1.40 14.92
C ASP A 307 -15.15 -2.12 14.36
N MET A 308 -14.27 -1.42 13.63
CA MET A 308 -13.01 -1.97 13.08
C MET A 308 -11.92 -2.09 14.15
N THR A 309 -12.28 -2.53 15.36
CA THR A 309 -11.39 -2.59 16.52
C THR A 309 -10.26 -3.61 16.33
N GLY A 310 -10.50 -4.73 15.62
CA GLY A 310 -9.46 -5.72 15.29
C GLY A 310 -8.34 -5.10 14.46
N PHE A 311 -8.72 -4.40 13.38
CA PHE A 311 -7.80 -3.64 12.54
C PHE A 311 -7.11 -2.52 13.32
N GLY A 312 -7.88 -1.77 14.12
CA GLY A 312 -7.37 -0.72 15.00
C GLY A 312 -6.28 -1.22 15.95
N LYS A 313 -6.52 -2.33 16.67
CA LYS A 313 -5.54 -2.97 17.56
C LYS A 313 -4.30 -3.44 16.81
N TYR A 314 -4.48 -4.09 15.66
CA TYR A 314 -3.38 -4.55 14.82
C TYR A 314 -2.45 -3.38 14.41
N ARG A 315 -3.02 -2.31 13.85
CA ARG A 315 -2.23 -1.14 13.40
C ARG A 315 -1.66 -0.36 14.58
N TYR A 316 -2.41 -0.17 15.65
CA TYR A 316 -1.94 0.51 16.85
C TYR A 316 -0.75 -0.22 17.51
N GLY A 317 -0.73 -1.55 17.45
CA GLY A 317 0.39 -2.37 17.90
C GLY A 317 1.68 -2.18 17.10
N MET A 318 1.60 -1.64 15.87
CA MET A 318 2.77 -1.39 15.02
C MET A 318 3.53 -0.11 15.40
N PHE A 319 2.88 0.87 16.05
CA PHE A 319 3.59 2.03 16.58
C PHE A 319 4.73 1.58 17.50
N GLU A 320 5.85 2.28 17.43
CA GLU A 320 7.11 1.98 18.13
C GLU A 320 7.82 0.68 17.65
N ASN A 321 7.14 -0.20 16.91
CA ASN A 321 7.63 -1.56 16.60
C ASN A 321 7.96 -1.80 15.11
N ALA A 322 7.51 -0.92 14.21
CA ALA A 322 7.65 -1.09 12.76
C ALA A 322 8.63 -0.11 12.10
N GLY A 323 9.35 0.70 12.90
CA GLY A 323 10.29 1.69 12.39
C GLY A 323 9.64 2.66 11.39
N HIS A 324 10.36 2.95 10.30
CA HIS A 324 9.89 3.86 9.25
C HIS A 324 8.70 3.32 8.41
N TRP A 325 8.30 2.06 8.57
CA TRP A 325 7.14 1.49 7.85
C TRP A 325 5.79 1.86 8.48
N PHE A 326 5.82 2.25 9.77
CA PHE A 326 4.69 2.77 10.51
C PHE A 326 5.20 3.62 11.68
N PRO A 327 5.66 4.85 11.40
CA PRO A 327 6.40 5.66 12.37
C PRO A 327 5.49 6.26 13.46
N GLY A 328 6.13 6.70 14.53
CA GLY A 328 5.50 7.44 15.62
C GLY A 328 5.22 6.59 16.86
N ASN A 329 4.92 7.31 17.93
CA ASN A 329 4.65 6.79 19.25
C ASN A 329 3.15 6.57 19.48
N LYS A 330 2.85 5.70 20.44
CA LYS A 330 1.48 5.43 20.91
C LYS A 330 0.90 6.64 21.65
N GLY A 331 -0.43 6.76 21.65
CA GLY A 331 -1.16 7.82 22.37
C GLY A 331 -0.88 7.85 23.87
N SER A 332 -0.45 6.74 24.47
CA SER A 332 -0.02 6.65 25.88
C SER A 332 1.24 7.46 26.21
N ARG A 333 1.97 7.96 25.20
CA ARG A 333 3.11 8.86 25.41
C ARG A 333 2.69 10.32 25.59
N CYS A 334 1.40 10.64 25.43
CA CYS A 334 0.93 12.03 25.56
C CYS A 334 1.19 12.56 26.97
N THR A 335 1.90 13.69 27.05
CA THR A 335 2.21 14.41 28.29
C THR A 335 1.20 15.51 28.61
N GLU A 336 0.11 15.61 27.82
CA GLU A 336 -0.92 16.64 27.95
C GLU A 336 -0.38 18.07 27.80
N CYS A 337 0.73 18.26 27.06
CA CYS A 337 1.39 19.56 26.87
C CYS A 337 0.54 20.63 26.13
N GLY A 338 -0.54 20.24 25.45
CA GLY A 338 -1.47 21.17 24.80
C GLY A 338 -1.05 21.76 23.45
N GLU A 339 0.19 21.55 22.99
CA GLU A 339 0.73 22.10 21.72
C GLU A 339 -0.12 21.83 20.47
N CYS A 340 -0.84 20.70 20.46
CA CYS A 340 -1.70 20.31 19.36
C CYS A 340 -3.06 21.03 19.33
N LEU A 341 -3.54 21.53 20.47
CA LEU A 341 -4.87 22.12 20.64
C LEU A 341 -5.06 23.38 19.79
N PRO A 342 -4.19 24.42 19.84
CA PRO A 342 -4.39 25.64 19.05
C PRO A 342 -4.24 25.41 17.54
N ARG A 343 -3.69 24.26 17.11
CA ARG A 343 -3.50 23.92 15.70
C ARG A 343 -4.65 23.09 15.13
N CYS A 344 -5.54 22.55 15.96
CA CYS A 344 -6.62 21.67 15.51
C CYS A 344 -7.80 22.49 15.00
N PRO A 345 -8.11 22.48 13.68
CA PRO A 345 -9.22 23.27 13.15
C PRO A 345 -10.60 22.77 13.64
N GLU A 346 -10.70 21.52 14.09
CA GLU A 346 -11.92 20.94 14.65
C GLU A 346 -12.08 21.18 16.17
N ASN A 347 -11.14 21.87 16.83
CA ASN A 347 -11.15 22.14 18.28
C ASN A 347 -11.30 20.86 19.14
N LEU A 348 -10.64 19.78 18.75
CA LEU A 348 -10.69 18.51 19.48
C LEU A 348 -9.91 18.58 20.79
N ASP A 349 -10.43 17.90 21.82
CA ASP A 349 -9.65 17.52 23.01
C ASP A 349 -8.70 16.36 22.67
N ILE A 350 -7.65 16.67 21.91
CA ILE A 350 -6.70 15.68 21.40
C ILE A 350 -6.08 14.84 22.54
N PRO A 351 -5.60 15.40 23.67
CA PRO A 351 -5.05 14.60 24.76
C PRO A 351 -6.03 13.55 25.30
N SER A 352 -7.29 13.94 25.53
CA SER A 352 -8.33 13.00 25.99
C SER A 352 -8.60 11.92 24.95
N LEU A 353 -8.71 12.28 23.66
CA LEU A 353 -8.94 11.34 22.57
C LEU A 353 -7.77 10.36 22.38
N LEU A 354 -6.52 10.80 22.55
CA LEU A 354 -5.34 9.92 22.51
C LEU A 354 -5.36 8.90 23.65
N LYS A 355 -5.76 9.32 24.86
CA LYS A 355 -5.90 8.46 26.03
C LYS A 355 -7.02 7.43 25.82
N ASP A 356 -8.20 7.84 25.37
CA ASP A 356 -9.31 6.95 25.01
C ASP A 356 -8.87 5.94 23.94
N THR A 357 -8.23 6.40 22.88
CA THR A 357 -7.74 5.55 21.80
C THR A 357 -6.77 4.50 22.32
N HIS A 358 -5.84 4.88 23.21
CA HIS A 358 -4.93 3.92 23.81
C HIS A 358 -5.66 2.86 24.62
N GLN A 359 -6.64 3.22 25.46
CA GLN A 359 -7.41 2.25 26.23
C GLN A 359 -8.17 1.28 25.34
N LYS A 360 -8.73 1.77 24.23
CA LYS A 360 -9.51 0.97 23.28
C LYS A 360 -8.63 0.02 22.46
N LEU A 361 -7.45 0.48 22.03
CA LEU A 361 -6.62 -0.20 21.02
C LEU A 361 -5.35 -0.85 21.56
N LYS A 362 -5.03 -0.70 22.85
CA LYS A 362 -3.96 -1.49 23.47
C LYS A 362 -4.33 -2.98 23.43
N GLY A 363 -3.76 -3.72 22.47
CA GLY A 363 -3.80 -5.18 22.43
C GLY A 363 -2.71 -5.80 23.30
N SER A 364 -2.74 -7.11 23.46
CA SER A 364 -1.54 -7.88 23.85
C SER A 364 -0.53 -7.85 22.70
N SER A 365 0.77 -7.81 23.02
CA SER A 365 1.86 -7.75 22.04
C SER A 365 1.85 -8.99 21.13
N GLY A 366 1.35 -8.85 19.89
CA GLY A 366 1.42 -9.90 18.86
C GLY A 366 2.68 -9.79 18.00
N ARG A 367 3.28 -10.93 17.65
CA ARG A 367 4.43 -11.03 16.73
C ARG A 367 4.06 -10.61 15.30
N ARG A 368 5.06 -10.15 14.53
CA ARG A 368 4.89 -9.72 13.13
C ARG A 368 4.50 -10.91 12.24
N LEU A 369 3.84 -10.62 11.11
CA LEU A 369 3.59 -11.60 10.04
C LEU A 369 4.85 -11.91 9.21
N TRP A 370 5.95 -11.20 9.46
CA TRP A 370 7.17 -11.23 8.63
C TRP A 370 8.46 -11.33 9.46
N ASP A 371 8.33 -11.70 10.75
CA ASP A 371 9.49 -12.18 11.51
C ASP A 371 9.68 -13.68 11.27
#